data_AF-A0A9W8R998-F1
#
_entry.id   AF-A0A9W8R998-F1
#
_cell.length_a   1.000
_cell.length_b   1.000
_cell.length_c   1.000
_cell.angle_alpha   90.00
_cell.angle_beta   90.00
_cell.angle_gamma   90.00
#
_symmetry.space_group_name_H-M   'P 1'
#
loop_
_entity.id
_entity.type
_entity.pdbx_description
1 polymer ?
#
loop_
_entity_poly.entity_id
_entity_poly.type
_entity_poly.pdbx_seq_one_letter_code
_entity_poly.pdbx_strand_id
1 'polypeptide(L)'
;MMVFCCKPWGDWVIYLAWAFWWVDVWLSIGTCISMPFIVMHRHRPGLQNITAALLLPIVPAVVAAATGGIVAEVLPNRHHAMTTVITSYVLWGIGESFSACVLALYFHRLTIHSIPPKEVIVSVFLPIGPLGQGGYGIQQLGKVAMQLIPESTAFTTISARAGEMLYVLGVFLAIMMWGFALVWLSFALISIITMQNFPFNMGWWGFTFPLGVLATCTSALAQNLDSDFFKVSTMIISLSVVLLWIVVATRTLKLVITGEMFHAPCLKDLRDKSEAAGSDRRV
;
A
#
# COMPACT_ATOMS: atom_id res chain seq x y z
N MET A 1 8.89 6.60 10.17
CA MET A 1 8.74 7.76 11.08
C MET A 1 9.62 7.65 12.31
N MET A 2 9.54 6.58 13.11
CA MET A 2 10.43 6.40 14.29
C MET A 2 11.93 6.54 13.94
N VAL A 3 12.37 5.86 12.88
CA VAL A 3 13.76 5.91 12.40
C VAL A 3 14.25 7.34 12.10
N PHE A 4 13.42 8.18 11.47
CA PHE A 4 13.83 9.53 11.07
C PHE A 4 13.78 10.52 12.23
N CYS A 5 12.77 10.43 13.11
CA CYS A 5 12.58 11.38 14.20
C CYS A 5 13.42 11.07 15.43
N CYS A 6 13.72 9.78 15.68
CA CYS A 6 14.32 9.32 16.93
C CYS A 6 15.77 8.84 16.78
N LYS A 7 16.38 8.98 15.59
CA LYS A 7 17.81 8.68 15.40
C LYS A 7 18.73 9.37 16.43
N PRO A 8 18.47 10.62 16.86
CA PRO A 8 19.29 11.27 17.89
C PRO A 8 19.22 10.60 19.27
N TRP A 9 18.26 9.71 19.52
CA TRP A 9 18.06 9.05 20.82
C TRP A 9 18.91 7.78 21.00
N GLY A 10 19.70 7.42 19.99
CA GLY A 10 20.65 6.31 20.00
C GLY A 10 20.20 5.07 19.21
N ASP A 11 21.16 4.17 18.98
CA ASP A 11 20.99 3.00 18.10
C ASP A 11 19.92 2.01 18.57
N TRP A 12 19.59 2.00 19.87
CA TRP A 12 18.55 1.12 20.42
C TRP A 12 17.18 1.35 19.78
N VAL A 13 16.86 2.59 19.37
CA VAL A 13 15.58 2.90 18.69
C VAL A 13 15.56 2.29 17.29
N ILE A 14 16.71 2.20 16.63
CA ILE A 14 16.84 1.57 15.31
C ILE A 14 16.60 0.06 15.43
N TYR A 15 17.19 -0.58 16.44
CA TYR A 15 16.94 -2.00 16.71
C TYR A 15 15.49 -2.27 17.14
N LEU A 16 14.85 -1.35 17.89
CA LEU A 16 13.43 -1.46 18.21
C LEU A 16 12.56 -1.35 16.95
N ALA A 17 12.84 -0.39 16.06
CA ALA A 17 12.14 -0.26 14.79
C ALA A 17 12.34 -1.51 13.92
N TRP A 18 13.53 -2.09 13.93
CA TRP A 18 13.83 -3.34 13.24
C TRP A 18 13.10 -4.55 13.83
N ALA A 19 12.94 -4.62 15.16
CA ALA A 19 12.15 -5.65 15.81
C ALA A 19 10.66 -5.56 15.42
N PHE A 20 10.09 -4.35 15.42
CA PHE A 20 8.72 -4.15 14.93
C PHE A 20 8.57 -4.43 13.45
N TRP A 21 9.59 -4.15 12.64
CA TRP A 21 9.59 -4.52 11.25
C TRP A 21 9.50 -6.04 11.05
N TRP A 22 10.23 -6.85 11.83
CA TRP A 22 10.07 -8.31 11.76
C TRP A 22 8.66 -8.79 12.13
N VAL A 23 8.03 -8.17 13.12
CA VAL A 23 6.63 -8.46 13.44
C VAL A 23 5.72 -8.14 12.26
N ASP A 24 5.92 -6.98 11.62
CA ASP A 24 5.20 -6.60 10.40
C ASP A 24 5.42 -7.58 9.25
N VAL A 25 6.65 -8.07 9.05
CA VAL A 25 6.96 -9.12 8.06
C VAL A 25 6.10 -10.36 8.28
N TRP A 26 6.07 -10.89 9.50
CA TRP A 26 5.30 -12.11 9.81
C TRP A 26 3.80 -11.90 9.63
N LEU A 27 3.27 -10.76 10.09
CA LEU A 27 1.86 -10.43 9.92
C LEU A 27 1.50 -10.25 8.44
N SER A 28 2.35 -9.55 7.68
CA SER A 28 2.16 -9.30 6.25
C SER A 28 2.16 -10.59 5.42
N ILE A 29 3.09 -11.50 5.68
CA ILE A 29 3.09 -12.84 5.05
C ILE A 29 1.82 -13.60 5.47
N GLY A 30 1.49 -13.56 6.76
CA GLY A 30 0.29 -14.19 7.31
C GLY A 30 -0.98 -13.76 6.58
N THR A 31 -1.20 -12.45 6.41
CA THR A 31 -2.38 -11.93 5.69
C THR A 31 -2.33 -12.21 4.21
N CYS A 32 -1.16 -12.06 3.57
CA CYS A 32 -0.96 -12.26 2.14
C CYS A 32 -1.26 -13.70 1.70
N ILE A 33 -1.04 -14.68 2.58
CA ILE A 33 -1.34 -16.09 2.31
C ILE A 33 -2.76 -16.46 2.77
N SER A 34 -3.08 -16.20 4.04
CA SER A 34 -4.30 -16.72 4.66
C SER A 34 -5.59 -16.11 4.10
N MET A 35 -5.61 -14.79 3.86
CA MET A 35 -6.84 -14.13 3.43
C MET A 35 -7.22 -14.52 2.00
N PRO A 36 -6.33 -14.51 1.00
CA PRO A 36 -6.67 -15.01 -0.32
C PRO A 36 -7.06 -16.50 -0.31
N PHE A 37 -6.43 -17.32 0.54
CA PHE A 37 -6.84 -18.71 0.72
C PHE A 37 -8.29 -18.83 1.24
N ILE A 38 -8.65 -18.05 2.25
CA ILE A 38 -10.03 -18.00 2.78
C ILE A 38 -11.02 -17.52 1.70
N VAL A 39 -10.65 -16.50 0.91
CA VAL A 39 -11.48 -16.02 -0.20
C VAL A 39 -11.72 -17.12 -1.23
N MET A 40 -10.67 -17.83 -1.64
CA MET A 40 -10.76 -18.94 -2.60
C MET A 40 -11.56 -20.13 -2.06
N HIS A 41 -11.42 -20.44 -0.77
CA HIS A 41 -12.01 -21.66 -0.22
C HIS A 41 -13.44 -21.45 0.30
N ARG A 42 -13.68 -20.38 1.06
CA ARG A 42 -14.91 -20.15 1.83
C ARG A 42 -15.87 -19.15 1.17
N HIS A 43 -15.37 -18.02 0.68
CA HIS A 43 -16.24 -16.96 0.15
C HIS A 43 -16.60 -17.16 -1.32
N ARG A 44 -15.66 -17.67 -2.14
CA ARG A 44 -15.83 -17.93 -3.58
C ARG A 44 -16.65 -16.84 -4.29
N PRO A 45 -16.20 -15.57 -4.21
CA PRO A 45 -16.94 -14.49 -4.83
C PRO A 45 -17.00 -14.72 -6.35
N GLY A 46 -18.20 -14.70 -6.93
CA GLY A 46 -18.34 -14.65 -8.38
C GLY A 46 -17.64 -13.42 -8.96
N LEU A 47 -17.23 -13.48 -10.23
CA LEU A 47 -16.44 -12.43 -10.90
C LEU A 47 -17.06 -11.04 -10.74
N GLN A 48 -18.39 -10.92 -10.76
CA GLN A 48 -19.14 -9.68 -10.58
C GLN A 48 -18.89 -8.98 -9.24
N ASN A 49 -18.60 -9.76 -8.19
CA ASN A 49 -18.40 -9.29 -6.81
C ASN A 49 -16.93 -9.03 -6.49
N ILE A 50 -16.03 -9.22 -7.45
CA ILE A 50 -14.61 -8.92 -7.27
C ILE A 50 -14.44 -7.40 -7.25
N THR A 51 -13.73 -6.93 -6.22
CA THR A 51 -13.34 -5.53 -6.05
C THR A 51 -11.84 -5.44 -5.83
N ALA A 52 -11.28 -4.25 -6.04
CA ALA A 52 -9.87 -3.99 -5.74
C ALA A 52 -9.53 -4.15 -4.23
N ALA A 53 -10.53 -4.32 -3.35
CA ALA A 53 -10.30 -4.63 -1.94
C ALA A 53 -9.56 -5.95 -1.72
N LEU A 54 -9.51 -6.86 -2.72
CA LEU A 54 -8.65 -8.04 -2.68
C LEU A 54 -7.15 -7.71 -2.58
N LEU A 55 -6.75 -6.48 -2.87
CA LEU A 55 -5.38 -6.00 -2.65
C LEU A 55 -5.07 -5.73 -1.18
N LEU A 56 -6.06 -5.45 -0.33
CA LEU A 56 -5.85 -5.08 1.07
C LEU A 56 -5.04 -6.11 1.89
N PRO A 57 -5.23 -7.43 1.77
CA PRO A 57 -4.39 -8.39 2.48
C PRO A 57 -2.99 -8.60 1.87
N ILE A 58 -2.76 -8.17 0.62
CA ILE A 58 -1.52 -8.38 -0.15
C ILE A 58 -0.57 -7.19 0.02
N VAL A 59 -1.11 -5.98 -0.07
CA VAL A 59 -0.37 -4.70 0.02
C VAL A 59 0.52 -4.59 1.27
N PRO A 60 0.17 -5.11 2.46
CA PRO A 60 1.07 -5.11 3.62
C PRO A 60 2.46 -5.68 3.30
N ALA A 61 2.57 -6.74 2.49
CA ALA A 61 3.87 -7.29 2.08
C ALA A 61 4.69 -6.28 1.26
N VAL A 62 4.05 -5.53 0.36
CA VAL A 62 4.69 -4.47 -0.43
C VAL A 62 5.14 -3.30 0.48
N VAL A 63 4.34 -2.97 1.50
CA VAL A 63 4.68 -1.95 2.50
C VAL A 63 5.85 -2.38 3.37
N ALA A 64 5.84 -3.62 3.86
CA ALA A 64 6.91 -4.23 4.64
C ALA A 64 8.22 -4.26 3.85
N ALA A 65 8.17 -4.57 2.55
CA ALA A 65 9.34 -4.51 1.67
C ALA A 65 9.95 -3.10 1.57
N ALA A 66 9.13 -2.09 1.28
CA ALA A 66 9.60 -0.72 1.15
C ALA A 66 10.14 -0.15 2.47
N THR A 67 9.44 -0.41 3.58
CA THR A 67 9.88 0.03 4.92
C THR A 67 11.12 -0.71 5.39
N GLY A 68 11.31 -1.97 4.97
CA GLY A 68 12.55 -2.72 5.21
C GLY A 68 13.76 -2.06 4.56
N GLY A 69 13.60 -1.48 3.36
CA GLY A 69 14.64 -0.64 2.74
C GLY A 69 14.96 0.63 3.55
N ILE A 70 13.97 1.25 4.19
CA ILE A 70 14.21 2.41 5.09
C ILE A 70 14.97 1.99 6.35
N VAL A 71 14.57 0.87 6.97
CA VAL A 71 15.20 0.36 8.19
C VAL A 71 16.64 -0.11 7.88
N ALA A 72 16.86 -0.80 6.76
CA ALA A 72 18.17 -1.27 6.35
C ALA A 72 19.17 -0.14 6.10
N GLU A 73 18.72 1.01 5.58
CA GLU A 73 19.58 2.17 5.33
C GLU A 73 20.25 2.72 6.60
N VAL A 74 19.58 2.58 7.75
CA VAL A 74 20.05 3.15 9.03
C VAL A 74 20.61 2.11 9.99
N LEU A 75 20.52 0.82 9.68
CA LEU A 75 20.93 -0.25 10.59
C LEU A 75 22.45 -0.24 10.80
N PRO A 76 22.95 -0.13 12.05
CA PRO A 76 24.39 -0.10 12.31
C PRO A 76 25.08 -1.42 11.95
N ASN A 77 24.41 -2.55 12.18
CA ASN A 77 24.93 -3.86 11.86
C ASN A 77 24.68 -4.20 10.38
N ARG A 78 25.76 -4.27 9.59
CA ARG A 78 25.70 -4.57 8.15
C ARG A 78 25.08 -5.94 7.83
N HIS A 79 25.31 -6.95 8.67
CA HIS A 79 24.70 -8.26 8.45
C HIS A 79 23.18 -8.20 8.62
N HIS A 80 22.69 -7.50 9.65
CA HIS A 80 21.25 -7.27 9.81
C HIS A 80 20.68 -6.43 8.67
N ALA A 81 21.40 -5.40 8.21
CA ALA A 81 20.98 -4.59 7.07
C ALA A 81 20.85 -5.45 5.79
N MET A 82 21.83 -6.31 5.51
CA MET A 82 21.82 -7.20 4.36
C MET A 82 20.67 -8.22 4.42
N THR A 83 20.46 -8.87 5.58
CA THR A 83 19.31 -9.77 5.78
C THR A 83 17.99 -9.02 5.55
N THR A 84 17.87 -7.80 6.07
CA THR A 84 16.67 -6.97 5.90
C THR A 84 16.42 -6.63 4.43
N VAL A 85 17.46 -6.27 3.66
CA VAL A 85 17.34 -6.01 2.22
C VAL A 85 16.91 -7.26 1.45
N ILE A 86 17.53 -8.41 1.71
CA ILE A 86 17.20 -9.67 1.02
C ILE A 86 15.75 -10.07 1.32
N THR A 87 15.35 -10.06 2.59
CA THR A 87 13.96 -10.32 2.99
C THR A 87 13.00 -9.33 2.34
N SER A 88 13.38 -8.06 2.22
CA SER A 88 12.55 -7.04 1.57
C SER A 88 12.39 -7.28 0.06
N TYR A 89 13.42 -7.73 -0.65
CA TYR A 89 13.28 -8.14 -2.05
C TYR A 89 12.34 -9.34 -2.21
N VAL A 90 12.39 -10.31 -1.29
CA VAL A 90 11.45 -11.45 -1.27
C VAL A 90 10.01 -10.97 -1.05
N LEU A 91 9.78 -10.10 -0.06
CA LEU A 91 8.47 -9.53 0.23
C LEU A 91 7.93 -8.70 -0.94
N TRP A 92 8.80 -7.92 -1.59
CA TRP A 92 8.45 -7.15 -2.78
C TRP A 92 8.00 -8.09 -3.91
N GLY A 93 8.77 -9.14 -4.17
CA GLY A 93 8.42 -10.13 -5.20
C GLY A 93 7.09 -10.82 -4.94
N ILE A 94 6.83 -11.24 -3.70
CA ILE A 94 5.56 -11.85 -3.28
C ILE A 94 4.40 -10.86 -3.48
N GLY A 95 4.54 -9.66 -2.90
CA GLY A 95 3.49 -8.65 -2.88
C GLY A 95 3.15 -8.13 -4.27
N GLU A 96 4.16 -7.84 -5.09
CA GLU A 96 3.97 -7.28 -6.43
C GLU A 96 3.42 -8.31 -7.41
N SER A 97 3.92 -9.55 -7.37
CA SER A 97 3.43 -10.62 -8.25
C SER A 97 1.96 -10.93 -7.96
N PHE A 98 1.58 -11.01 -6.68
CA PHE A 98 0.19 -11.29 -6.33
C PHE A 98 -0.72 -10.08 -6.61
N SER A 99 -0.22 -8.86 -6.39
CA SER A 99 -0.93 -7.64 -6.78
C SER A 99 -1.20 -7.63 -8.29
N ALA A 100 -0.22 -8.00 -9.13
CA ALA A 100 -0.40 -8.10 -10.58
C ALA A 100 -1.51 -9.09 -10.97
N CYS A 101 -1.59 -10.25 -10.34
CA CYS A 101 -2.69 -11.21 -10.56
C CYS A 101 -4.06 -10.61 -10.21
N VAL A 102 -4.16 -9.92 -9.07
CA VAL A 102 -5.41 -9.28 -8.63
C VAL A 102 -5.77 -8.10 -9.54
N LEU A 103 -4.80 -7.32 -9.99
CA LEU A 103 -5.01 -6.21 -10.94
C LEU A 103 -5.51 -6.72 -12.29
N ALA A 104 -4.93 -7.80 -12.81
CA ALA A 104 -5.40 -8.41 -14.06
C ALA A 104 -6.84 -8.93 -13.91
N LEU A 105 -7.14 -9.61 -12.80
CA LEU A 105 -8.48 -10.10 -12.49
C LEU A 105 -9.50 -8.96 -12.33
N TYR A 106 -9.11 -7.90 -11.65
CA TYR A 106 -9.95 -6.73 -11.44
C TYR A 106 -10.19 -5.95 -12.73
N PHE A 107 -9.14 -5.77 -13.56
CA PHE A 107 -9.28 -5.19 -14.89
C PHE A 107 -10.24 -6.01 -15.74
N HIS A 108 -10.09 -7.34 -15.79
CA HIS A 108 -11.02 -8.22 -16.50
C HIS A 108 -12.46 -8.06 -16.00
N ARG A 109 -12.66 -8.01 -14.67
CA ARG A 109 -13.97 -7.74 -14.07
C ARG A 109 -14.54 -6.40 -14.52
N LEU A 110 -13.74 -5.33 -14.63
CA LEU A 110 -14.18 -4.02 -15.10
C LEU A 110 -14.55 -4.02 -16.60
N THR A 111 -13.96 -4.90 -17.41
CA THR A 111 -14.32 -5.01 -18.84
C THR A 111 -15.67 -5.69 -19.07
N ILE A 112 -16.10 -6.56 -18.15
CA ILE A 112 -17.34 -7.34 -18.28
C ILE A 112 -18.48 -6.73 -17.47
N HIS A 113 -18.18 -6.09 -16.34
CA HIS A 113 -19.17 -5.55 -15.41
C HIS A 113 -18.96 -4.06 -15.20
N SER A 114 -20.05 -3.31 -14.99
CA SER A 114 -20.05 -1.88 -14.70
C SER A 114 -19.21 -1.52 -13.46
N ILE A 115 -18.64 -0.31 -13.45
CA ILE A 115 -17.82 0.25 -12.37
C ILE A 115 -18.45 -0.02 -10.99
N PRO A 116 -17.66 -0.32 -9.93
CA PRO A 116 -18.20 -0.73 -8.64
C PRO A 116 -19.25 0.25 -8.07
N PRO A 117 -20.20 -0.25 -7.26
CA PRO A 117 -21.21 0.56 -6.58
C PRO A 117 -20.60 1.73 -5.78
N LYS A 118 -21.39 2.79 -5.58
CA LYS A 118 -20.94 4.06 -4.97
C LYS A 118 -20.33 3.88 -3.59
N GLU A 119 -20.78 2.87 -2.86
CA GLU A 119 -20.38 2.52 -1.50
C GLU A 119 -18.91 2.09 -1.43
N VAL A 120 -18.39 1.52 -2.52
CA VAL A 120 -17.02 0.99 -2.61
C VAL A 120 -16.17 1.77 -3.61
N ILE A 121 -16.59 2.95 -4.07
CA ILE A 121 -15.83 3.68 -5.09
C ILE A 121 -14.42 4.06 -4.62
N VAL A 122 -14.18 4.23 -3.31
CA VAL A 122 -12.82 4.48 -2.80
C VAL A 122 -11.87 3.34 -3.17
N SER A 123 -12.40 2.11 -3.31
CA SER A 123 -11.61 0.95 -3.73
C SER A 123 -10.98 1.10 -5.11
N VAL A 124 -11.52 1.95 -6.00
CA VAL A 124 -10.94 2.16 -7.35
C VAL A 124 -9.55 2.81 -7.32
N PHE A 125 -9.15 3.40 -6.18
CA PHE A 125 -7.80 3.93 -5.96
C PHE A 125 -6.82 2.89 -5.42
N LEU A 126 -7.31 1.77 -4.87
CA LEU A 126 -6.45 0.73 -4.28
C LEU A 126 -5.41 0.15 -5.24
N PRO A 127 -5.66 0.02 -6.57
CA PRO A 127 -4.63 -0.36 -7.54
C PRO A 127 -3.37 0.50 -7.52
N ILE A 128 -3.49 1.79 -7.19
CA ILE A 128 -2.35 2.71 -7.09
C ILE A 128 -1.47 2.34 -5.89
N GLY A 129 -2.03 1.69 -4.87
CA GLY A 129 -1.33 1.26 -3.65
C GLY A 129 -0.07 0.43 -3.94
N PRO A 130 -0.18 -0.80 -4.50
CA PRO A 130 0.98 -1.62 -4.81
C PRO A 130 1.89 -0.98 -5.86
N LEU A 131 1.34 -0.28 -6.86
CA LEU A 131 2.16 0.34 -7.92
C LEU A 131 3.02 1.50 -7.39
N GLY A 132 2.44 2.39 -6.58
CA GLY A 132 3.15 3.48 -5.94
C GLY A 132 4.10 2.98 -4.86
N GLN A 133 3.62 2.14 -3.94
CA GLN A 133 4.45 1.64 -2.85
C GLN A 133 5.56 0.70 -3.33
N GLY A 134 5.25 -0.18 -4.28
CA GLY A 134 6.22 -1.08 -4.91
C GLY A 134 7.26 -0.31 -5.73
N GLY A 135 6.85 0.73 -6.45
CA GLY A 135 7.77 1.62 -7.17
C GLY A 135 8.69 2.42 -6.23
N TYR A 136 8.17 2.92 -5.12
CA TYR A 136 9.02 3.52 -4.07
C TYR A 136 9.95 2.48 -3.44
N GLY A 137 9.42 1.32 -3.08
CA GLY A 137 10.15 0.26 -2.41
C GLY A 137 11.33 -0.25 -3.22
N ILE A 138 11.15 -0.51 -4.53
CA ILE A 138 12.23 -1.04 -5.36
C ILE A 138 13.35 -0.01 -5.59
N GLN A 139 13.03 1.29 -5.64
CA GLN A 139 14.04 2.37 -5.66
C GLN A 139 14.83 2.39 -4.35
N GLN A 140 14.13 2.34 -3.22
CA GLN A 140 14.76 2.35 -1.90
C GLN A 140 15.66 1.12 -1.69
N LEU A 141 15.20 -0.07 -2.08
CA LEU A 141 15.98 -1.29 -2.00
C LEU A 141 17.22 -1.23 -2.91
N GLY A 142 17.07 -0.74 -4.14
CA GLY A 142 18.20 -0.53 -5.05
C GLY A 142 19.24 0.43 -4.48
N LYS A 143 18.81 1.55 -3.87
CA LYS A 143 19.69 2.53 -3.21
C LYS A 143 20.52 1.89 -2.09
N VAL A 144 19.88 1.11 -1.22
CA VAL A 144 20.57 0.45 -0.11
C VAL A 144 21.44 -0.70 -0.60
N ALA A 145 21.00 -1.45 -1.61
CA ALA A 145 21.80 -2.50 -2.23
C ALA A 145 23.11 -1.96 -2.83
N MET A 146 23.06 -0.79 -3.47
CA MET A 146 24.25 -0.10 -3.99
C MET A 146 25.26 0.26 -2.89
N GLN A 147 24.83 0.47 -1.65
CA GLN A 147 25.71 0.74 -0.51
C GLN A 147 26.20 -0.54 0.17
N LEU A 148 25.37 -1.59 0.23
CA LEU A 148 25.66 -2.80 1.00
C LEU A 148 26.47 -3.84 0.22
N ILE A 149 26.12 -4.08 -1.05
CA ILE A 149 26.68 -5.17 -1.86
C ILE A 149 28.18 -5.00 -2.15
N PRO A 150 28.71 -3.80 -2.48
CA PRO A 150 30.13 -3.65 -2.82
C PRO A 150 31.09 -4.10 -1.71
N GLU A 151 30.68 -3.94 -0.45
CA GLU A 151 31.47 -4.34 0.72
C GLU A 151 31.17 -5.78 1.20
N SER A 152 30.30 -6.50 0.51
CA SER A 152 29.98 -7.89 0.82
C SER A 152 30.93 -8.85 0.10
N THR A 153 31.03 -10.08 0.58
CA THR A 153 31.71 -11.18 -0.14
C THR A 153 30.86 -11.74 -1.29
N ALA A 154 29.61 -11.29 -1.44
CA ALA A 154 28.73 -11.70 -2.50
C ALA A 154 29.18 -11.11 -3.85
N PHE A 155 28.98 -11.87 -4.93
CA PHE A 155 29.36 -11.48 -6.30
C PHE A 155 30.86 -11.19 -6.52
N THR A 156 31.72 -11.49 -5.54
CA THR A 156 33.19 -11.44 -5.60
C THR A 156 33.74 -10.23 -6.37
N THR A 157 34.15 -10.43 -7.63
CA THR A 157 34.81 -9.42 -8.47
C THR A 157 33.85 -8.38 -9.06
N ILE A 158 32.54 -8.62 -9.03
CA ILE A 158 31.53 -7.76 -9.64
C ILE A 158 30.56 -7.16 -8.61
N SER A 159 30.88 -7.22 -7.31
CA SER A 159 30.02 -6.74 -6.21
C SER A 159 29.58 -5.29 -6.39
N ALA A 160 30.51 -4.39 -6.75
CA ALA A 160 30.19 -2.99 -7.03
C ALA A 160 29.16 -2.84 -8.17
N ARG A 161 29.41 -3.49 -9.31
CA ARG A 161 28.53 -3.46 -10.48
C ARG A 161 27.17 -4.09 -10.20
N ALA A 162 27.11 -5.12 -9.37
CA ALA A 162 25.86 -5.77 -8.97
C ALA A 162 24.97 -4.80 -8.17
N GLY A 163 25.55 -4.05 -7.24
CA GLY A 163 24.84 -3.01 -6.49
C GLY A 163 24.31 -1.89 -7.39
N GLU A 164 25.15 -1.36 -8.29
CA GLU A 164 24.76 -0.36 -9.29
C GLU A 164 23.63 -0.86 -10.19
N MET A 165 23.71 -2.11 -10.65
CA MET A 165 22.69 -2.71 -11.50
C MET A 165 21.34 -2.80 -10.80
N LEU A 166 21.29 -3.23 -9.53
CA LEU A 166 20.05 -3.27 -8.76
C LEU A 166 19.45 -1.88 -8.54
N TYR A 167 20.29 -0.86 -8.34
CA TYR A 167 19.85 0.53 -8.24
C TYR A 167 19.21 1.02 -9.55
N VAL A 168 19.91 0.89 -10.68
CA VAL A 168 19.40 1.31 -12.00
C VAL A 168 18.12 0.55 -12.37
N LEU A 169 18.08 -0.76 -12.14
CA LEU A 169 16.88 -1.57 -12.36
C LEU A 169 15.72 -1.13 -11.45
N GLY A 170 16.00 -0.78 -10.19
CA GLY A 170 14.99 -0.27 -9.28
C GLY A 170 14.36 1.04 -9.77
N VAL A 171 15.18 1.99 -10.24
CA VAL A 171 14.67 3.24 -10.84
C VAL A 171 13.86 2.96 -12.10
N PHE A 172 14.36 2.09 -12.99
CA PHE A 172 13.65 1.73 -14.23
C PHE A 172 12.28 1.08 -13.96
N LEU A 173 12.22 0.08 -13.07
CA LEU A 173 10.97 -0.57 -12.68
C LEU A 173 9.99 0.42 -12.04
N ALA A 174 10.48 1.35 -11.22
CA ALA A 174 9.63 2.36 -10.61
C ALA A 174 9.01 3.32 -11.63
N ILE A 175 9.73 3.72 -12.69
CA ILE A 175 9.15 4.52 -13.78
C ILE A 175 8.01 3.76 -14.45
N MET A 176 8.20 2.46 -14.73
CA MET A 176 7.14 1.63 -15.33
C MET A 176 5.91 1.52 -14.43
N MET A 177 6.12 1.23 -13.14
CA MET A 177 5.04 1.13 -12.15
C MET A 177 4.32 2.46 -11.96
N TRP A 178 5.05 3.58 -11.93
CA TRP A 178 4.47 4.92 -11.85
C TRP A 178 3.61 5.24 -13.08
N GLY A 179 4.09 4.93 -14.29
CA GLY A 179 3.30 5.08 -15.51
C GLY A 179 2.02 4.25 -15.48
N PHE A 180 2.08 3.01 -14.99
CA PHE A 180 0.88 2.19 -14.84
C PHE A 180 -0.07 2.72 -13.75
N ALA A 181 0.46 3.27 -12.66
CA ALA A 181 -0.34 3.90 -11.61
C ALA A 181 -1.16 5.09 -12.14
N LEU A 182 -0.63 5.85 -13.11
CA LEU A 182 -1.36 6.95 -13.75
C LEU A 182 -2.60 6.49 -14.52
N VAL A 183 -2.57 5.30 -15.13
CA VAL A 183 -3.75 4.73 -15.81
C VAL A 183 -4.86 4.49 -14.79
N TRP A 184 -4.52 3.85 -13.67
CA TRP A 184 -5.48 3.59 -12.59
C TRP A 184 -5.96 4.88 -11.91
N LEU A 185 -5.08 5.87 -11.72
CA LEU A 185 -5.47 7.19 -11.24
C LEU A 185 -6.45 7.86 -12.20
N SER A 186 -6.22 7.77 -13.50
CA SER A 186 -7.12 8.31 -14.52
C SER A 186 -8.50 7.64 -14.44
N PHE A 187 -8.56 6.30 -14.37
CA PHE A 187 -9.82 5.58 -14.18
C PHE A 187 -10.53 5.97 -12.89
N ALA A 188 -9.77 6.15 -11.82
CA ALA A 188 -10.29 6.53 -10.52
C ALA A 188 -10.90 7.94 -10.53
N LEU A 189 -10.22 8.91 -11.14
CA LEU A 189 -10.71 10.29 -11.29
C LEU A 189 -11.94 10.36 -12.20
N ILE A 190 -11.91 9.68 -13.35
CA ILE A 190 -13.06 9.61 -14.27
C ILE A 190 -14.28 9.00 -13.56
N SER A 191 -14.07 7.95 -12.76
CA SER A 191 -15.14 7.31 -11.98
C SER A 191 -15.76 8.27 -10.97
N ILE A 192 -14.96 9.12 -10.31
CA ILE A 192 -15.48 10.13 -9.38
C ILE A 192 -16.25 11.23 -10.14
N ILE A 193 -15.69 11.76 -11.23
CA ILE A 193 -16.29 12.89 -11.98
C ILE A 193 -17.62 12.51 -12.60
N THR A 194 -17.75 11.28 -13.09
CA THR A 194 -18.98 10.78 -13.72
C THR A 194 -20.08 10.42 -12.71
N MET A 195 -19.76 10.39 -11.42
CA MET A 195 -20.70 9.96 -10.39
C MET A 195 -21.58 11.11 -9.89
N GLN A 196 -22.88 11.03 -10.12
CA GLN A 196 -23.83 12.12 -9.84
C GLN A 196 -24.11 12.40 -8.34
N ASN A 197 -23.47 11.71 -7.40
CA ASN A 197 -23.51 12.00 -5.96
C ASN A 197 -22.49 11.12 -5.24
N PHE A 198 -21.53 11.73 -4.53
CA PHE A 198 -20.52 11.01 -3.75
C PHE A 198 -20.56 11.43 -2.27
N PRO A 199 -21.40 10.75 -1.45
CA PRO A 199 -21.51 11.09 -0.04
C PRO A 199 -20.23 10.73 0.72
N PHE A 200 -19.95 11.52 1.76
CA PHE A 200 -18.87 11.19 2.69
C PHE A 200 -19.18 9.91 3.45
N ASN A 201 -18.19 9.03 3.55
CA ASN A 201 -18.20 7.88 4.46
C ASN A 201 -16.79 7.65 5.00
N MET A 202 -16.66 6.82 6.04
CA MET A 202 -15.36 6.51 6.65
C MET A 202 -14.38 5.85 5.68
N GLY A 203 -14.86 5.26 4.59
CA GLY A 203 -14.05 4.71 3.52
C GLY A 203 -13.15 5.75 2.84
N TRP A 204 -13.47 7.06 2.91
CA TRP A 204 -12.65 8.12 2.31
C TRP A 204 -11.21 8.17 2.85
N TRP A 205 -10.97 7.66 4.06
CA TRP A 205 -9.60 7.46 4.56
C TRP A 205 -8.75 6.61 3.62
N GLY A 206 -9.37 5.69 2.88
CA GLY A 206 -8.72 4.83 1.88
C GLY A 206 -8.14 5.58 0.67
N PHE A 207 -8.44 6.86 0.46
CA PHE A 207 -7.78 7.66 -0.59
C PHE A 207 -6.36 8.09 -0.22
N THR A 208 -6.10 8.25 1.08
CA THR A 208 -4.84 8.85 1.56
C THR A 208 -3.64 7.96 1.28
N PHE A 209 -3.79 6.65 1.50
CA PHE A 209 -2.69 5.69 1.27
C PHE A 209 -2.27 5.63 -0.21
N PRO A 210 -3.14 5.33 -1.19
CA PRO A 210 -2.70 5.19 -2.58
C PRO A 210 -2.10 6.47 -3.18
N LEU A 211 -2.68 7.64 -2.87
CA LEU A 211 -2.14 8.92 -3.32
C LEU A 211 -0.82 9.27 -2.60
N GLY A 212 -0.72 8.94 -1.31
CA GLY A 212 0.51 9.13 -0.52
C GLY A 212 1.67 8.31 -1.06
N VAL A 213 1.47 7.03 -1.35
CA VAL A 213 2.53 6.17 -1.89
C VAL A 213 2.90 6.51 -3.33
N LEU A 214 1.95 7.04 -4.11
CA LEU A 214 2.25 7.62 -5.42
C LEU A 214 3.15 8.86 -5.27
N ALA A 215 2.88 9.73 -4.29
CA ALA A 215 3.71 10.90 -4.00
C ALA A 215 5.14 10.49 -3.57
N THR A 216 5.30 9.48 -2.72
CA THR A 216 6.63 9.01 -2.30
C THR A 216 7.40 8.38 -3.46
N CYS A 217 6.74 7.60 -4.32
CA CYS A 217 7.34 7.06 -5.54
C CYS A 217 7.81 8.18 -6.48
N THR A 218 6.96 9.18 -6.70
CA THR A 218 7.25 10.36 -7.53
C THR A 218 8.43 11.16 -6.95
N SER A 219 8.48 11.31 -5.62
CA SER A 219 9.57 12.00 -4.92
C SER A 219 10.91 11.29 -5.08
N ALA A 220 10.91 9.96 -4.97
CA ALA A 220 12.10 9.16 -5.21
C ALA A 220 12.56 9.27 -6.67
N LEU A 221 11.64 9.21 -7.64
CA LEU A 221 11.96 9.42 -9.06
C LEU A 221 12.54 10.82 -9.32
N ALA A 222 12.01 11.85 -8.65
CA ALA A 222 12.53 13.21 -8.74
C ALA A 222 14.00 13.31 -8.30
N GLN A 223 14.37 12.59 -7.24
CA GLN A 223 15.73 12.56 -6.72
C GLN A 223 16.66 11.72 -7.62
N ASN A 224 16.19 10.56 -8.08
CA ASN A 224 17.00 9.62 -8.86
C ASN A 224 17.24 10.08 -10.31
N LEU A 225 16.28 10.81 -10.91
CA LEU A 225 16.34 11.28 -12.30
C LEU A 225 16.72 12.76 -12.43
N ASP A 226 16.89 13.48 -11.31
CA ASP A 226 17.08 14.93 -11.24
C ASP A 226 16.15 15.72 -12.19
N SER A 227 14.85 15.41 -12.12
CA SER A 227 13.87 15.91 -13.08
C SER A 227 12.90 16.90 -12.43
N ASP A 228 12.85 18.13 -12.95
CA ASP A 228 11.94 19.16 -12.46
C ASP A 228 10.46 18.78 -12.65
N PHE A 229 10.14 18.00 -13.69
CA PHE A 229 8.81 17.43 -13.88
C PHE A 229 8.37 16.58 -12.68
N PHE A 230 9.24 15.69 -12.21
CA PHE A 230 8.95 14.83 -11.05
C PHE A 230 8.96 15.64 -9.74
N LYS A 231 9.79 16.69 -9.61
CA LYS A 231 9.77 17.60 -8.46
C LYS A 231 8.42 18.33 -8.33
N VAL A 232 7.95 18.93 -9.42
CA VAL A 232 6.64 19.62 -9.48
C VAL A 232 5.50 18.63 -9.26
N SER A 233 5.53 17.47 -9.91
CA SER A 233 4.51 16.42 -9.72
C SER A 233 4.44 15.96 -8.27
N THR A 234 5.59 15.77 -7.62
CA THR A 234 5.66 15.43 -6.19
C THR A 234 4.97 16.48 -5.32
N MET A 235 5.22 17.76 -5.59
CA MET A 235 4.58 18.87 -4.87
C MET A 235 3.05 18.83 -5.04
N ILE A 236 2.56 18.71 -6.27
CA ILE A 236 1.12 18.70 -6.58
C ILE A 236 0.42 17.52 -5.90
N ILE A 237 0.97 16.31 -6.04
CA ILE A 237 0.36 15.10 -5.46
C ILE A 237 0.41 15.18 -3.93
N SER A 238 1.52 15.63 -3.34
CA SER A 238 1.65 15.77 -1.88
C SER A 238 0.67 16.79 -1.31
N LEU A 239 0.53 17.97 -1.94
CA LEU A 239 -0.45 18.97 -1.51
C LEU A 239 -1.87 18.44 -1.63
N SER A 240 -2.18 17.69 -2.69
CA SER A 240 -3.50 17.06 -2.87
C SER A 240 -3.79 16.05 -1.75
N VAL A 241 -2.80 15.25 -1.33
CA VAL A 241 -2.92 14.32 -0.20
C VAL A 241 -3.17 15.07 1.11
N VAL A 242 -2.43 16.15 1.38
CA VAL A 242 -2.61 16.96 2.60
C VAL A 242 -4.00 17.60 2.64
N LEU A 243 -4.45 18.21 1.54
CA LEU A 243 -5.79 18.79 1.46
C LEU A 243 -6.88 17.74 1.67
N LEU A 244 -6.75 16.58 1.03
CA LEU A 244 -7.67 15.48 1.20
C LEU A 244 -7.71 14.99 2.65
N TRP A 245 -6.54 14.84 3.28
CA TRP A 245 -6.43 14.47 4.68
C TRP A 245 -7.15 15.48 5.59
N ILE A 246 -6.97 16.80 5.37
CA ILE A 246 -7.66 17.84 6.15
C ILE A 246 -9.17 17.73 5.98
N VAL A 247 -9.66 17.54 4.75
CA VAL A 247 -11.11 17.37 4.48
C VAL A 247 -11.67 16.13 5.17
N VAL A 248 -10.97 15.00 5.08
CA VAL A 248 -11.41 13.75 5.71
C VAL A 248 -11.34 13.86 7.23
N ALA A 249 -10.28 14.42 7.79
CA ALA A 249 -10.11 14.61 9.23
C ALA A 249 -11.17 15.55 9.82
N THR A 250 -11.45 16.68 9.18
CA THR A 250 -12.49 17.63 9.64
C THR A 250 -13.89 17.03 9.61
N ARG A 251 -14.25 16.30 8.55
CA ARG A 251 -15.55 15.58 8.47
C ARG A 251 -15.64 14.45 9.47
N THR A 252 -14.56 13.69 9.64
CA THR A 252 -14.44 12.64 10.66
C THR A 252 -14.66 13.22 12.05
N LEU A 253 -13.98 14.33 12.38
CA LEU A 253 -14.13 15.02 13.67
C LEU A 253 -15.57 15.52 13.89
N LYS A 254 -16.21 16.06 12.85
CA LYS A 254 -17.63 16.46 12.93
C LYS A 254 -18.53 15.28 13.28
N LEU A 255 -18.33 14.12 12.65
CA LEU A 255 -19.10 12.90 12.94
C LEU A 255 -18.82 12.32 14.34
N VAL A 256 -17.60 12.47 14.86
CA VAL A 256 -17.28 12.12 16.26
C VAL A 256 -18.07 13.03 17.20
N ILE A 257 -18.03 14.34 16.97
CA ILE A 257 -18.68 15.34 17.82
C ILE A 257 -20.21 15.18 17.80
N THR A 258 -20.81 14.88 16.64
CA THR A 258 -22.25 14.64 16.54
C THR A 258 -22.69 13.27 17.05
N GLY A 259 -21.75 12.37 17.35
CA GLY A 259 -22.02 10.99 17.77
C GLY A 259 -22.50 10.06 16.64
N GLU A 260 -22.73 10.59 15.44
CA GLU A 260 -23.21 9.82 14.28
C GLU A 260 -22.21 8.76 13.81
N MET A 261 -20.92 8.94 14.09
CA MET A 261 -19.88 7.96 13.74
C MET A 261 -20.10 6.59 14.39
N PHE A 262 -20.61 6.58 15.63
CA PHE A 262 -20.77 5.35 16.42
C PHE A 262 -22.16 4.74 16.26
N HIS A 263 -23.05 5.39 15.49
CA HIS A 263 -24.37 4.87 15.21
C HIS A 263 -24.26 3.80 14.11
N ALA A 264 -24.34 2.53 14.51
CA ALA A 264 -24.30 1.38 13.62
C ALA A 264 -25.72 0.83 13.38
N PRO A 265 -26.47 1.33 12.37
CA PRO A 265 -27.83 0.88 12.10
C PRO A 265 -27.92 -0.62 11.77
N CYS A 266 -26.86 -1.21 11.20
CA CYS A 266 -26.78 -2.66 10.93
C CYS A 266 -26.85 -3.54 12.19
N LEU A 267 -26.54 -3.01 13.37
CA LEU A 267 -26.69 -3.72 14.65
C LEU A 267 -28.15 -3.72 15.14
N LYS A 268 -28.97 -2.73 14.76
CA LYS A 268 -30.42 -2.76 15.03
C LYS A 268 -31.08 -3.87 14.22
N ASP A 269 -30.80 -3.97 12.92
CA ASP A 269 -31.36 -5.01 12.05
C ASP A 269 -30.97 -6.44 12.50
N LEU A 270 -29.78 -6.62 13.04
CA LEU A 270 -29.34 -7.90 13.62
C LEU A 270 -30.06 -8.24 14.92
N ARG A 271 -30.30 -7.24 15.77
CA ARG A 271 -31.06 -7.41 17.02
C ARG A 271 -32.51 -7.76 16.70
N ASP A 272 -33.12 -7.06 15.75
CA ASP A 272 -34.49 -7.29 15.32
C ASP A 272 -34.65 -8.68 14.66
N LYS A 273 -33.67 -9.12 13.85
CA LYS A 273 -33.62 -10.50 13.33
C LYS A 273 -33.41 -11.56 14.41
N SER A 274 -32.59 -11.28 15.43
CA SER A 274 -32.37 -12.18 16.56
C SER A 274 -33.60 -12.30 17.46
N GLU A 275 -34.32 -11.19 17.67
CA GLU A 275 -35.57 -11.14 18.43
C GLU A 275 -36.70 -11.86 17.67
N ALA A 276 -36.79 -11.69 16.34
CA ALA A 276 -37.72 -12.44 15.50
C ALA A 276 -37.44 -13.96 15.51
N ALA A 277 -36.16 -14.37 15.43
CA ALA A 277 -35.77 -15.79 15.50
C ALA A 277 -35.98 -16.42 16.89
N GLY A 278 -35.97 -15.62 17.96
CA GLY A 278 -36.31 -16.06 19.33
C GLY A 278 -37.81 -16.18 19.59
N SER A 279 -38.63 -15.37 18.90
CA SER A 279 -40.09 -15.43 18.96
C SER A 279 -40.68 -16.67 18.29
N ASP A 280 -40.01 -17.20 17.26
CA ASP A 280 -40.48 -18.33 16.44
C ASP A 280 -40.22 -19.71 17.08
N ARG A 281 -39.60 -19.75 18.26
CA ARG A 281 -39.33 -20.99 19.04
C ARG A 281 -40.40 -21.31 20.10
N ARG A 282 -41.55 -20.63 20.07
CA ARG A 282 -42.73 -20.99 20.87
C ARG A 282 -43.81 -21.62 19.97
N VAL A 283 -43.60 -22.86 19.58
CA VAL A 283 -44.66 -23.78 19.15
C VAL A 283 -44.43 -25.10 19.86
#